data_AF-A0A2D7HDH2-F1
#
_entry.id   AF-A0A2D7HDH2-F1
#
_cell.length_a   1.000
_cell.length_b   1.000
_cell.length_c   1.000
_cell.angle_alpha   90.00
_cell.angle_beta   90.00
_cell.angle_gamma   90.00
#
_symmetry.space_group_name_H-M   'P 1'
#
loop_
_entity.id
_entity.type
_entity.pdbx_description
1 polymer ?
#
loop_
_entity_poly.entity_id
_entity_poly.type
_entity_poly.pdbx_seq_one_letter_code
_entity_poly.pdbx_strand_id
1 'polypeptide(L)'
;MWVTVDGERSLGDAEARLLCRAVGSMLSDFVAVIRNRTYRDQECWLAGIDWFDQWEVEQKVWLLERVATALLTDQPAPKPAAMCEATVDAIFQHVFERVAEELEQDAFQDSEGDDVDREPGTVDHLILAAEQRWSDDVIRALRQQQRRVMKIGRAADQANEWRRLIMQIVDRILGVAAYQTAESYRDQQAAKIALFLSQKGLPADFLTQIPPLLGQRETEACIERLRDLLGQFGH
;
A
#
# COMPACT_ATOMS: atom_id res chain seq x y z
N MET A 1 7.73 14.94 -8.45
CA MET A 1 7.30 13.74 -9.18
C MET A 1 8.17 12.56 -8.76
N TRP A 2 7.57 11.38 -8.61
CA TRP A 2 8.26 10.15 -8.21
C TRP A 2 8.97 9.50 -9.40
N VAL A 3 10.18 8.98 -9.18
CA VAL A 3 10.94 8.28 -10.22
C VAL A 3 10.40 6.85 -10.35
N THR A 4 9.61 6.61 -11.40
CA THR A 4 9.06 5.29 -11.72
C THR A 4 9.86 4.62 -12.85
N VAL A 5 9.51 3.38 -13.21
CA VAL A 5 10.08 2.69 -14.38
C VAL A 5 9.83 3.46 -15.69
N ASP A 6 8.75 4.24 -15.75
CA ASP A 6 8.40 5.06 -16.92
C ASP A 6 8.96 6.49 -16.86
N GLY A 7 9.87 6.75 -15.91
CA GLY A 7 10.41 8.08 -15.63
C GLY A 7 9.68 8.78 -14.49
N GLU A 8 9.93 10.08 -14.35
CA GLU A 8 9.30 10.90 -13.33
C GLU A 8 7.82 11.13 -13.66
N ARG A 9 6.92 10.56 -12.86
CA ARG A 9 5.47 10.74 -13.03
C ARG A 9 4.72 10.68 -11.70
N SER A 10 3.50 11.21 -11.71
CA SER A 10 2.46 10.90 -10.74
C SER A 10 1.68 9.64 -11.14
N LEU A 11 0.95 9.08 -10.19
CA LEU A 11 0.03 7.97 -10.43
C LEU A 11 -1.13 8.45 -11.30
N GLY A 12 -1.54 7.62 -12.25
CA GLY A 12 -2.74 7.91 -13.03
C GLY A 12 -4.02 7.54 -12.27
N ASP A 13 -5.18 7.99 -12.75
CA ASP A 13 -6.45 7.99 -12.00
C ASP A 13 -6.78 6.68 -11.25
N ALA A 14 -6.68 5.51 -11.88
CA ALA A 14 -7.00 4.24 -11.22
C ALA A 14 -5.93 3.81 -10.19
N GLU A 15 -4.66 4.09 -10.46
CA GLU A 15 -3.57 3.86 -9.50
C GLU A 15 -3.71 4.80 -8.31
N ALA A 16 -4.03 6.07 -8.57
CA ALA A 16 -4.24 7.10 -7.57
C ALA A 16 -5.43 6.74 -6.66
N ARG A 17 -6.56 6.31 -7.22
CA ARG A 17 -7.71 5.84 -6.44
C ARG A 17 -7.36 4.65 -5.55
N LEU A 18 -6.67 3.64 -6.10
CA LEU A 18 -6.25 2.46 -5.34
C LEU A 18 -5.32 2.85 -4.18
N LEU A 19 -4.33 3.70 -4.45
CA LEU A 19 -3.44 4.24 -3.43
C LEU A 19 -4.22 5.02 -2.38
N CYS A 20 -5.11 5.91 -2.78
CA CYS A 20 -5.91 6.74 -1.87
C CYS A 20 -6.77 5.88 -0.94
N ARG A 21 -7.41 4.83 -1.48
CA ARG A 21 -8.21 3.90 -0.71
C ARG A 21 -7.36 3.12 0.29
N ALA A 22 -6.20 2.61 -0.14
CA ALA A 22 -5.26 1.89 0.72
C ALA A 22 -4.75 2.78 1.86
N VAL A 23 -4.22 3.96 1.52
CA VAL A 23 -3.69 4.93 2.48
C VAL A 23 -4.78 5.44 3.43
N GLY A 24 -6.00 5.67 2.95
CA GLY A 24 -7.14 6.06 3.78
C GLY A 24 -7.57 4.97 4.77
N SER A 25 -7.53 3.71 4.36
CA SER A 25 -7.76 2.56 5.25
C SER A 25 -6.67 2.49 6.33
N MET A 26 -5.39 2.48 5.94
CA MET A 26 -4.27 2.41 6.89
C MET A 26 -4.26 3.61 7.86
N LEU A 27 -4.55 4.82 7.37
CA LEU A 27 -4.65 6.01 8.20
C LEU A 27 -5.77 5.89 9.24
N SER A 28 -6.92 5.35 8.86
CA SER A 28 -8.02 5.11 9.80
C SER A 28 -7.59 4.19 10.93
N ASP A 29 -6.88 3.11 10.61
CA ASP A 29 -6.36 2.14 11.58
C ASP A 29 -5.32 2.80 12.50
N PHE A 30 -4.38 3.56 11.94
CA PHE A 30 -3.35 4.27 12.71
C PHE A 30 -3.95 5.35 13.62
N VAL A 31 -4.95 6.10 13.16
CA VAL A 31 -5.65 7.09 13.98
C VAL A 31 -6.40 6.43 15.13
N ALA A 32 -7.00 5.25 14.90
CA ALA A 32 -7.65 4.49 15.97
C ALA A 32 -6.63 4.07 17.05
N VAL A 33 -5.45 3.59 16.64
CA VAL A 33 -4.35 3.24 17.55
C VAL A 33 -3.87 4.47 18.34
N ILE A 34 -3.63 5.61 17.67
CA ILE A 34 -3.17 6.85 18.31
C ILE A 34 -4.18 7.33 19.37
N ARG A 35 -5.49 7.27 19.06
CA ARG A 35 -6.55 7.72 19.98
C ARG A 35 -6.78 6.80 21.17
N ASN A 36 -6.64 5.49 20.95
CA ASN A 36 -6.95 4.46 21.95
C ASN A 36 -5.70 3.98 22.70
N ARG A 37 -4.57 4.68 22.59
CA ARG A 37 -3.28 4.31 23.20
C ARG A 37 -3.41 4.19 24.73
N THR A 38 -3.79 3.01 25.18
CA THR A 38 -3.70 2.60 26.58
C THR A 38 -2.36 1.90 26.76
N TYR A 39 -1.76 2.05 27.94
CA TYR A 39 -0.40 1.62 28.29
C TYR A 39 -0.10 0.11 28.13
N ARG A 40 -1.01 -0.70 27.56
CA ARG A 40 -0.84 -2.13 27.35
C ARG A 40 -1.12 -2.47 25.88
N ASP A 41 -0.04 -2.68 25.14
CA ASP A 41 0.05 -3.60 23.99
C ASP A 41 -1.06 -3.49 22.94
N GLN A 42 -1.31 -2.30 22.40
CA GLN A 42 -2.05 -2.23 21.15
C GLN A 42 -1.07 -2.44 19.99
N GLU A 43 -1.02 -3.67 19.49
CA GLU A 43 -0.28 -4.02 18.27
C GLU A 43 -0.78 -3.14 17.13
N CYS A 44 0.10 -2.26 16.64
CA CYS A 44 -0.13 -1.57 15.37
C CYS A 44 0.02 -2.60 14.25
N TRP A 45 -0.81 -2.49 13.20
CA TRP A 45 -0.71 -3.36 12.03
C TRP A 45 0.74 -3.50 11.53
N LEU A 46 1.15 -4.74 11.30
CA LEU A 46 2.46 -5.15 10.81
C LEU A 46 2.32 -5.63 9.38
N ALA A 47 3.05 -4.99 8.47
CA ALA A 47 3.06 -5.35 7.05
C ALA A 47 3.89 -6.62 6.76
N GLY A 48 4.75 -7.04 7.69
CA GLY A 48 5.81 -8.00 7.43
C GLY A 48 6.96 -7.40 6.60
N ILE A 49 7.13 -6.08 6.67
CA ILE A 49 8.18 -5.32 6.00
C ILE A 49 8.98 -4.58 7.07
N ASP A 50 10.11 -5.15 7.47
CA ASP A 50 10.93 -4.67 8.60
C ASP A 50 11.22 -3.17 8.53
N TRP A 51 11.49 -2.65 7.32
CA TRP A 51 11.82 -1.23 7.11
C TRP A 51 10.66 -0.26 7.33
N PHE A 52 9.43 -0.75 7.28
CA PHE A 52 8.22 0.00 7.61
C PHE A 52 7.76 -0.30 9.04
N ASP A 53 7.83 -1.57 9.45
CA ASP A 53 7.27 -2.04 10.71
C ASP A 53 8.06 -1.59 11.95
N GLN A 54 9.35 -1.30 11.80
CA GLN A 54 10.20 -0.82 12.89
C GLN A 54 9.82 0.58 13.43
N TRP A 55 8.97 1.33 12.73
CA TRP A 55 8.64 2.71 13.09
C TRP A 55 7.39 2.83 13.96
N GLU A 56 7.35 3.85 14.80
CA GLU A 56 6.18 4.18 15.60
C GLU A 56 5.00 4.63 14.70
N VAL A 57 3.78 4.52 15.22
CA VAL A 57 2.55 4.83 14.44
C VAL A 57 2.55 6.27 13.91
N GLU A 58 3.07 7.24 14.68
CA GLU A 58 3.18 8.63 14.24
C GLU A 58 4.17 8.80 13.07
N GLN A 59 5.27 8.05 13.09
CA GLN A 59 6.26 8.02 12.01
C GLN A 59 5.69 7.32 10.78
N LYS A 60 4.91 6.25 10.95
CA LYS A 60 4.18 5.58 9.86
C LYS A 60 3.20 6.54 9.18
N VAL A 61 2.44 7.34 9.95
CA VAL A 61 1.56 8.39 9.40
C VAL A 61 2.34 9.43 8.61
N TRP A 62 3.49 9.87 9.12
CA TRP A 62 4.37 10.80 8.41
C TRP A 62 4.87 10.22 7.07
N LEU A 63 5.29 8.96 7.08
CA LEU A 63 5.75 8.26 5.88
C LEU A 63 4.63 8.15 4.84
N LEU A 64 3.42 7.80 5.27
CA LEU A 64 2.24 7.75 4.39
C LEU A 64 1.98 9.12 3.74
N GLU A 65 2.04 10.22 4.51
CA GLU A 65 1.84 11.57 3.96
C GLU A 65 2.91 11.95 2.93
N ARG A 66 4.18 11.67 3.22
CA ARG A 66 5.29 11.97 2.31
C ARG A 66 5.18 11.19 1.00
N VAL A 67 4.94 9.88 1.10
CA VAL A 67 4.86 8.98 -0.06
C VAL A 67 3.60 9.28 -0.88
N ALA A 68 2.44 9.43 -0.24
CA ALA A 68 1.21 9.78 -0.94
C ALA A 68 1.33 11.13 -1.65
N THR A 69 1.92 12.14 -1.01
CA THR A 69 2.12 13.45 -1.65
C THR A 69 2.98 13.33 -2.90
N ALA A 70 4.08 12.58 -2.84
CA ALA A 70 5.01 12.43 -3.96
C ALA A 70 4.43 11.59 -5.11
N LEU A 71 3.54 10.64 -4.81
CA LEU A 71 2.89 9.77 -5.79
C LEU A 71 1.65 10.42 -6.43
N LEU A 72 0.90 11.22 -5.68
CA LEU A 72 -0.37 11.82 -6.14
C LEU A 72 -0.20 13.22 -6.75
N THR A 73 0.89 13.93 -6.43
CA THR A 73 1.07 15.32 -6.87
C THR A 73 2.37 15.52 -7.66
N ASP A 74 2.49 16.68 -8.29
CA ASP A 74 3.71 17.06 -9.00
C ASP A 74 4.86 17.50 -8.06
N GLN A 75 4.63 17.51 -6.74
CA GLN A 75 5.65 17.89 -5.77
C GLN A 75 6.90 17.03 -5.88
N PRO A 76 8.11 17.59 -5.69
CA PRO A 76 9.36 16.84 -5.81
C PRO A 76 9.33 15.62 -4.88
N ALA A 77 9.79 14.47 -5.39
CA ALA A 77 9.86 13.27 -4.58
C ALA A 77 10.78 13.50 -3.37
N PRO A 78 10.50 12.83 -2.24
CA PRO A 78 11.44 12.80 -1.14
C PRO A 78 12.78 12.26 -1.63
N LYS A 79 13.84 12.64 -0.94
CA LYS A 79 15.16 12.05 -1.15
C LYS A 79 15.02 10.50 -1.12
N PRO A 80 15.61 9.76 -2.09
CA PRO A 80 15.53 8.31 -2.09
C PRO A 80 15.98 7.75 -0.75
N ALA A 81 15.14 6.90 -0.14
CA ALA A 81 15.35 6.32 1.17
C ALA A 81 14.67 4.97 1.26
N ALA A 82 15.30 4.02 1.95
CA ALA A 82 14.74 2.69 2.17
C ALA A 82 13.36 2.73 2.82
N MET A 83 13.17 3.62 3.82
CA MET A 83 11.87 3.82 4.47
C MET A 83 10.77 4.25 3.50
N CYS A 84 11.09 5.03 2.46
CA CYS A 84 10.11 5.50 1.47
C CYS A 84 9.69 4.36 0.53
N GLU A 85 10.66 3.57 0.03
CA GLU A 85 10.37 2.39 -0.80
C GLU A 85 9.57 1.35 0.00
N ALA A 86 10.00 1.05 1.23
CA ALA A 86 9.31 0.11 2.10
C ALA A 86 7.88 0.56 2.46
N THR A 87 7.63 1.87 2.52
CA THR A 87 6.27 2.40 2.74
C THR A 87 5.37 2.12 1.54
N VAL A 88 5.89 2.23 0.31
CA VAL A 88 5.12 1.86 -0.89
C VAL A 88 4.82 0.36 -0.88
N ASP A 89 5.81 -0.48 -0.58
CA ASP A 89 5.59 -1.93 -0.44
C ASP A 89 4.54 -2.23 0.64
N ALA A 90 4.57 -1.54 1.78
CA ALA A 90 3.58 -1.71 2.85
C ALA A 90 2.17 -1.31 2.42
N ILE A 91 2.01 -0.22 1.66
CA ILE A 91 0.71 0.18 1.12
C ILE A 91 0.12 -0.91 0.23
N PHE A 92 0.93 -1.51 -0.65
CA PHE A 92 0.44 -2.55 -1.57
C PHE A 92 0.33 -3.92 -0.92
N GLN A 93 1.10 -4.20 0.14
CA GLN A 93 0.89 -5.37 0.99
C GLN A 93 -0.45 -5.26 1.74
N HIS A 94 -0.83 -4.07 2.22
CA HIS A 94 -2.17 -3.82 2.77
C HIS A 94 -3.27 -4.08 1.72
N VAL A 95 -3.08 -3.61 0.48
CA VAL A 95 -4.02 -3.92 -0.62
C VAL A 95 -4.17 -5.43 -0.83
N PHE A 96 -3.06 -6.17 -0.80
CA PHE A 96 -3.09 -7.63 -0.93
C PHE A 96 -3.88 -8.30 0.19
N GLU A 97 -3.66 -7.89 1.44
CA GLU A 97 -4.41 -8.42 2.59
C GLU A 97 -5.91 -8.13 2.48
N ARG A 98 -6.30 -6.92 2.07
CA ARG A 98 -7.70 -6.58 1.83
C ARG A 98 -8.34 -7.42 0.72
N VAL A 99 -7.60 -7.71 -0.36
CA VAL A 99 -8.09 -8.61 -1.42
C VAL A 99 -8.18 -10.05 -0.93
N ALA A 100 -7.23 -10.52 -0.11
CA ALA A 100 -7.28 -11.86 0.46
C ALA A 100 -8.49 -12.04 1.39
N GLU A 101 -8.72 -11.08 2.30
CA GLU A 101 -9.90 -11.06 3.19
C GLU A 101 -11.21 -11.09 2.39
N GLU A 102 -11.30 -10.32 1.29
CA GLU A 102 -12.46 -10.31 0.39
C GLU A 102 -12.72 -11.70 -0.23
N LEU A 103 -11.67 -12.39 -0.68
CA LEU A 103 -11.79 -13.72 -1.28
C LEU A 103 -12.14 -14.80 -0.27
N GLU A 104 -11.63 -14.70 0.95
CA GLU A 104 -11.99 -15.60 2.05
C GLU A 104 -13.47 -15.45 2.39
N GLN A 105 -13.98 -14.21 2.50
CA GLN A 105 -15.40 -13.93 2.75
C GLN A 105 -16.31 -14.50 1.66
N ASP A 106 -15.96 -14.33 0.38
CA ASP A 106 -16.71 -14.89 -0.74
C ASP A 106 -16.76 -16.43 -0.67
N ALA A 107 -15.66 -17.09 -0.28
CA ALA A 107 -15.59 -18.55 -0.17
C ALA A 107 -16.49 -19.12 0.95
N PHE A 108 -16.68 -18.38 2.04
CA PHE A 108 -17.61 -18.76 3.11
C PHE A 108 -19.07 -18.63 2.67
N GLN A 109 -19.42 -17.60 1.91
CA GLN A 109 -20.79 -17.39 1.40
C GLN A 109 -21.20 -18.45 0.37
N ASP A 110 -20.28 -18.90 -0.48
CA ASP A 110 -20.54 -19.96 -1.46
C ASP A 110 -20.71 -21.35 -0.80
N SER A 111 -20.29 -21.52 0.46
CA SER A 111 -20.33 -22.81 1.18
C SER A 111 -21.58 -22.99 2.06
N GLU A 112 -22.29 -21.92 2.45
CA GLU A 112 -23.49 -21.98 3.30
C GLU A 112 -24.81 -22.15 2.50
N GLY A 113 -24.73 -22.35 1.19
CA GLY A 113 -25.88 -22.29 0.27
C GLY A 113 -26.43 -23.60 -0.28
N ASP A 114 -26.10 -24.76 0.29
CA ASP A 114 -26.53 -26.08 -0.25
C ASP A 114 -27.52 -26.84 0.66
N ASP A 115 -28.41 -26.13 1.36
CA ASP A 115 -29.59 -26.79 1.94
C ASP A 115 -30.84 -25.88 2.08
N VAL A 116 -31.90 -26.33 1.37
CA VAL A 116 -33.36 -26.11 1.52
C VAL A 116 -34.01 -24.81 0.97
N ASP A 117 -34.77 -25.01 -0.11
CA ASP A 117 -35.96 -24.25 -0.58
C ASP A 117 -36.03 -22.76 -0.27
N ARG A 118 -35.59 -21.90 -1.20
CA ARG A 118 -35.86 -20.46 -1.15
C ARG A 118 -36.62 -19.99 -2.39
N GLU A 119 -37.87 -19.55 -2.15
CA GLU A 119 -38.76 -18.99 -3.16
C GLU A 119 -38.16 -17.79 -3.93
N PRO A 120 -38.55 -17.58 -5.20
CA PRO A 120 -38.04 -16.51 -6.04
C PRO A 120 -38.74 -15.18 -5.73
N GLY A 121 -38.33 -14.54 -4.64
CA GLY A 121 -38.64 -13.15 -4.33
C GLY A 121 -37.55 -12.64 -3.41
N THR A 122 -36.62 -11.79 -3.83
CA THR A 122 -36.89 -10.37 -4.06
C THR A 122 -35.67 -9.81 -4.82
N VAL A 123 -35.90 -9.18 -5.97
CA VAL A 123 -34.88 -8.54 -6.83
C VAL A 123 -34.26 -7.28 -6.15
N ASP A 124 -34.61 -7.00 -4.90
CA ASP A 124 -34.23 -5.81 -4.14
C ASP A 124 -32.90 -5.94 -3.38
N HIS A 125 -32.35 -7.17 -3.26
CA HIS A 125 -31.04 -7.39 -2.62
C HIS A 125 -29.83 -7.21 -3.56
N LEU A 126 -30.05 -7.11 -4.88
CA LEU A 126 -28.98 -6.93 -5.87
C LEU A 126 -28.49 -5.48 -6.00
N ILE A 127 -29.17 -4.52 -5.36
CA ILE A 127 -28.89 -3.08 -5.51
C ILE A 127 -28.25 -2.47 -4.25
N LEU A 128 -28.24 -3.19 -3.11
CA LEU A 128 -27.79 -2.63 -1.83
C LEU A 128 -26.33 -2.94 -1.44
N ALA A 129 -25.56 -3.65 -2.27
CA ALA A 129 -24.14 -3.91 -2.01
C ALA A 129 -23.29 -3.92 -3.29
N ALA A 130 -23.37 -2.85 -4.09
CA ALA A 130 -22.22 -2.49 -4.91
C ALA A 130 -21.14 -1.84 -4.01
N GLU A 131 -20.78 -2.49 -2.91
CA GLU A 131 -19.60 -2.10 -2.15
C GLU A 131 -18.41 -2.28 -3.09
N GLN A 132 -17.68 -1.19 -3.32
CA GLN A 132 -16.56 -1.19 -4.25
C GLN A 132 -15.55 -2.24 -3.81
N ARG A 133 -15.35 -3.31 -4.60
CA ARG A 133 -14.42 -4.39 -4.28
C ARG A 133 -12.97 -3.94 -4.42
N TRP A 134 -12.08 -4.40 -3.53
CA TRP A 134 -10.65 -4.13 -3.64
C TRP A 134 -10.06 -4.79 -4.89
N SER A 135 -10.53 -6.00 -5.20
CA SER A 135 -10.16 -6.74 -6.41
C SER A 135 -10.47 -5.95 -7.70
N ASP A 136 -11.62 -5.25 -7.76
CA ASP A 136 -12.00 -4.41 -8.89
C ASP A 136 -11.07 -3.21 -9.08
N ASP A 137 -10.66 -2.55 -7.99
CA ASP A 137 -9.74 -1.41 -8.05
C ASP A 137 -8.34 -1.84 -8.51
N VAL A 138 -7.86 -3.00 -8.05
CA VAL A 138 -6.60 -3.62 -8.53
C VAL A 138 -6.68 -3.91 -10.03
N ILE A 139 -7.77 -4.50 -10.51
CA ILE A 139 -7.98 -4.78 -11.94
C ILE A 139 -7.99 -3.49 -12.76
N ARG A 140 -8.65 -2.42 -12.27
CA ARG A 140 -8.69 -1.12 -12.94
C ARG A 140 -7.29 -0.51 -13.05
N ALA A 141 -6.52 -0.51 -11.96
CA ALA A 141 -5.14 -0.01 -11.94
C ALA A 141 -4.25 -0.78 -12.94
N LEU A 142 -4.34 -2.11 -12.96
CA LEU A 142 -3.58 -2.96 -13.90
C LEU A 142 -3.95 -2.72 -15.36
N ARG A 143 -5.24 -2.58 -15.66
CA ARG A 143 -5.70 -2.27 -17.03
C ARG A 143 -5.15 -0.95 -17.53
N GLN A 144 -5.09 0.06 -16.66
CA GLN A 144 -4.51 1.35 -16.98
C GLN A 144 -3.01 1.25 -17.26
N GLN A 145 -2.27 0.48 -16.47
CA GLN A 145 -0.82 0.28 -16.66
C GLN A 145 -0.48 -0.52 -17.92
N GLN A 146 -1.24 -1.57 -18.24
CA GLN A 146 -0.81 -2.59 -19.21
C GLN A 146 -1.55 -2.56 -20.57
N ARG A 147 -2.62 -1.77 -20.74
CA ARG A 147 -3.49 -1.81 -21.94
C ARG A 147 -3.85 -3.25 -22.38
N ARG A 148 -3.96 -4.20 -21.44
CA ARG A 148 -4.25 -5.64 -21.70
C ARG A 148 -5.37 -6.15 -20.80
N VAL A 149 -6.12 -7.12 -21.30
CA VAL A 149 -7.20 -7.81 -20.57
C VAL A 149 -6.60 -8.99 -19.80
N MET A 150 -6.59 -8.90 -18.47
CA MET A 150 -6.22 -10.00 -17.57
C MET A 150 -7.44 -10.93 -17.38
N LYS A 151 -7.22 -12.25 -17.46
CA LYS A 151 -8.20 -13.26 -17.02
C LYS A 151 -7.67 -13.88 -15.73
N ILE A 152 -8.38 -13.69 -14.62
CA ILE A 152 -8.02 -14.24 -13.30
C ILE A 152 -8.74 -15.59 -13.13
N GLY A 153 -8.03 -16.64 -12.73
CA GLY A 153 -8.56 -18.02 -12.60
C GLY A 153 -9.26 -18.31 -11.26
N ARG A 154 -9.91 -19.48 -11.13
CA ARG A 154 -10.65 -19.93 -9.92
C ARG A 154 -9.92 -21.05 -9.16
N ALA A 155 -9.76 -20.83 -7.86
CA ALA A 155 -9.39 -21.74 -6.76
C ALA A 155 -7.91 -22.16 -6.56
N ALA A 156 -7.51 -22.14 -5.28
CA ALA A 156 -6.24 -22.53 -4.65
C ALA A 156 -4.99 -21.67 -4.92
N ASP A 157 -4.75 -21.18 -6.14
CA ASP A 157 -3.61 -20.28 -6.45
C ASP A 157 -4.00 -18.80 -6.59
N GLN A 158 -5.25 -18.44 -6.27
CA GLN A 158 -5.74 -17.07 -6.40
C GLN A 158 -4.96 -16.08 -5.54
N ALA A 159 -4.65 -16.41 -4.27
CA ALA A 159 -3.89 -15.51 -3.41
C ALA A 159 -2.48 -15.23 -3.98
N ASN A 160 -1.76 -16.26 -4.44
CA ASN A 160 -0.46 -16.08 -5.08
C ASN A 160 -0.58 -15.32 -6.41
N GLU A 161 -1.64 -15.55 -7.18
CA GLU A 161 -1.93 -14.81 -8.41
C GLU A 161 -2.20 -13.34 -8.13
N TRP A 162 -3.06 -13.02 -7.14
CA TRP A 162 -3.35 -11.66 -6.71
C TRP A 162 -2.11 -10.95 -6.16
N ARG A 163 -1.29 -11.64 -5.38
CA ARG A 163 0.00 -11.11 -4.92
C ARG A 163 0.88 -10.73 -6.10
N ARG A 164 1.01 -11.62 -7.10
CA ARG A 164 1.77 -11.36 -8.33
C ARG A 164 1.20 -10.18 -9.12
N LEU A 165 -0.13 -10.05 -9.20
CA LEU A 165 -0.80 -8.95 -9.88
C LEU A 165 -0.54 -7.62 -9.19
N ILE A 166 -0.63 -7.58 -7.87
CA ILE A 166 -0.35 -6.38 -7.07
C ILE A 166 1.14 -6.02 -7.16
N MET A 167 2.05 -7.00 -7.09
CA MET A 167 3.48 -6.77 -7.29
C MET A 167 3.80 -6.17 -8.66
N GLN A 168 3.06 -6.51 -9.73
CA GLN A 168 3.25 -5.85 -11.03
C GLN A 168 2.92 -4.35 -10.99
N ILE A 169 1.95 -3.94 -10.16
CA ILE A 169 1.65 -2.53 -9.94
C ILE A 169 2.83 -1.87 -9.22
N VAL A 170 3.31 -2.50 -8.16
CA VAL A 170 4.45 -2.03 -7.35
C VAL A 170 5.72 -1.90 -8.19
N ASP A 171 6.07 -2.94 -8.95
CA ASP A 171 7.25 -2.96 -9.83
C ASP A 171 7.21 -1.81 -10.84
N ARG A 172 6.02 -1.38 -11.26
CA ARG A 172 5.88 -0.24 -12.17
C ARG A 172 6.11 1.10 -11.49
N ILE A 173 5.74 1.20 -10.20
CA ILE A 173 5.87 2.41 -9.38
C ILE A 173 7.30 2.55 -8.85
N LEU A 174 7.88 1.49 -8.30
CA LEU A 174 9.21 1.48 -7.66
C LEU A 174 10.35 1.02 -8.58
N GLY A 175 10.04 0.21 -9.60
CA GLY A 175 11.07 -0.59 -10.26
C GLY A 175 11.52 -1.74 -9.35
N VAL A 176 12.82 -2.00 -9.31
CA VAL A 176 13.40 -2.99 -8.40
C VAL A 176 13.61 -2.32 -7.04
N ALA A 177 12.90 -2.78 -6.01
CA ALA A 177 13.04 -2.31 -4.63
C ALA A 177 14.52 -2.40 -4.17
N ALA A 178 15.21 -1.26 -4.17
CA ALA A 178 16.64 -1.21 -3.94
C ALA A 178 16.96 -1.51 -2.47
N TYR A 179 16.05 -1.18 -1.56
CA TYR A 179 16.20 -1.47 -0.14
C TYR A 179 16.33 -2.98 0.14
N GLN A 180 15.54 -3.84 -0.50
CA GLN A 180 15.63 -5.30 -0.29
C GLN A 180 17.01 -5.85 -0.68
N THR A 181 17.55 -5.38 -1.80
CA THR A 181 18.90 -5.77 -2.25
C THR A 181 19.98 -5.20 -1.33
N ALA A 182 19.85 -3.93 -0.94
CA ALA A 182 20.80 -3.26 -0.07
C ALA A 182 20.85 -3.93 1.33
N GLU A 183 19.70 -4.35 1.87
CA GLU A 183 19.62 -5.08 3.13
C GLU A 183 20.31 -6.44 3.08
N SER A 184 20.23 -7.16 1.97
CA SER A 184 20.93 -8.44 1.82
C SER A 184 22.46 -8.32 1.99
N TYR A 185 23.01 -7.11 1.82
CA TYR A 185 24.43 -6.82 2.02
C TYR A 185 24.78 -6.24 3.40
N ARG A 186 23.78 -5.82 4.19
CA ARG A 186 23.92 -5.08 5.44
C ARG A 186 24.84 -5.75 6.44
N ASP A 187 24.66 -7.06 6.66
CA ASP A 187 25.36 -7.77 7.73
C ASP A 187 26.78 -8.20 7.36
N GLN A 188 27.15 -8.17 6.08
CA GLN A 188 28.38 -8.82 5.64
C GLN A 188 29.36 -7.88 4.95
N GLN A 189 28.91 -6.82 4.24
CA GLN A 189 29.76 -6.15 3.25
C GLN A 189 29.45 -4.66 3.07
N ALA A 190 29.83 -3.81 4.03
CA ALA A 190 29.66 -2.35 3.95
C ALA A 190 30.23 -1.73 2.65
N ALA A 191 31.36 -2.25 2.16
CA ALA A 191 31.95 -1.84 0.88
C ALA A 191 31.06 -2.18 -0.33
N LYS A 192 30.34 -3.31 -0.29
CA LYS A 192 29.37 -3.66 -1.33
C LYS A 192 28.15 -2.76 -1.30
N ILE A 193 27.68 -2.37 -0.12
CA ILE A 193 26.57 -1.42 0.02
C ILE A 193 26.96 -0.08 -0.61
N ALA A 194 28.12 0.47 -0.23
CA ALA A 194 28.60 1.74 -0.80
C ALA A 194 28.75 1.68 -2.33
N LEU A 195 29.30 0.57 -2.84
CA LEU A 195 29.42 0.34 -4.29
C LEU A 195 28.04 0.23 -4.97
N PHE A 196 27.11 -0.53 -4.39
CA PHE A 196 25.76 -0.72 -4.91
C PHE A 196 24.98 0.60 -4.95
N LEU A 197 25.00 1.37 -3.86
CA LEU A 197 24.33 2.67 -3.78
C LEU A 197 24.91 3.62 -4.83
N SER A 198 26.25 3.69 -4.96
CA SER A 198 26.91 4.51 -5.97
C SER A 198 26.55 4.09 -7.41
N GLN A 199 26.52 2.78 -7.70
CA GLN A 199 26.14 2.24 -9.01
C GLN A 199 24.68 2.53 -9.36
N LYS A 200 23.79 2.56 -8.36
CA LYS A 200 22.36 2.86 -8.52
C LYS A 200 22.04 4.36 -8.45
N GLY A 201 23.03 5.22 -8.22
CA GLY A 201 22.81 6.66 -8.03
C GLY A 201 22.03 6.99 -6.75
N LEU A 202 22.02 6.08 -5.78
CA LEU A 202 21.34 6.26 -4.50
C LEU A 202 22.23 7.01 -3.51
N PRO A 203 21.63 7.80 -2.61
CA PRO A 203 22.40 8.57 -1.64
C PRO A 203 23.05 7.65 -0.59
N ALA A 204 24.20 8.06 -0.05
CA ALA A 204 24.96 7.24 0.92
C ALA A 204 24.17 6.96 2.22
N ASP A 205 23.26 7.85 2.59
CA ASP A 205 22.35 7.73 3.74
C ASP A 205 21.03 7.04 3.39
N PHE A 206 20.92 6.35 2.24
CA PHE A 206 19.71 5.65 1.80
C PHE A 206 19.15 4.68 2.86
N LEU A 207 20.02 3.91 3.53
CA LEU A 207 19.66 2.96 4.58
C LEU A 207 19.63 3.58 5.99
N THR A 208 20.08 4.82 6.16
CA THR A 208 20.24 5.42 7.51
C THR A 208 19.32 6.61 7.75
N GLN A 209 18.46 6.94 6.78
CA GLN A 209 17.42 7.93 6.95
C GLN A 209 16.36 7.43 7.93
N ILE A 210 15.96 8.30 8.85
CA ILE A 210 15.01 8.01 9.93
C ILE A 210 13.85 8.99 9.81
N PRO A 211 12.59 8.54 9.88
CA PRO A 211 11.44 9.46 9.89
C PRO A 211 11.46 10.30 11.17
N PRO A 212 11.07 11.59 11.10
CA PRO A 212 11.10 12.47 12.25
C PRO A 212 10.16 11.99 13.36
N LEU A 213 10.59 12.16 14.61
CA LEU A 213 9.72 11.98 15.76
C LEU A 213 8.74 13.16 15.80
N LEU A 214 7.45 12.86 15.61
CA LEU A 214 6.40 13.88 15.62
C LEU A 214 5.81 14.04 17.01
N GLY A 215 5.68 15.29 17.45
CA GLY A 215 4.84 15.63 18.60
C GLY A 215 3.36 15.52 18.25
N GLN A 216 2.49 15.47 19.26
CA GLN A 216 1.03 15.31 19.08
C GLN A 216 0.43 16.29 18.05
N ARG A 217 0.77 17.58 18.13
CA ARG A 217 0.27 18.61 17.21
C ARG A 217 0.75 18.39 15.77
N GLU A 218 1.97 17.91 15.60
CA GLU A 218 2.55 17.65 14.28
C GLU A 218 1.93 16.42 13.64
N THR A 219 1.67 15.38 14.45
CA THR A 219 0.92 14.19 14.05
C THR A 219 -0.50 14.57 13.61
N GLU A 220 -1.23 15.34 14.41
CA GLU A 220 -2.56 15.84 14.06
C GLU A 220 -2.54 16.63 12.74
N ALA A 221 -1.59 17.56 12.59
CA ALA A 221 -1.44 18.31 11.34
C ALA A 221 -1.09 17.42 10.14
N CYS A 222 -0.32 16.34 10.34
CA CYS A 222 0.01 15.37 9.31
C CYS A 222 -1.21 14.56 8.87
N ILE A 223 -2.04 14.14 9.83
CA ILE A 223 -3.30 13.42 9.57
C ILE A 223 -4.24 14.28 8.73
N GLU A 224 -4.41 15.56 9.10
CA GLU A 224 -5.30 16.46 8.35
C GLU A 224 -4.79 16.72 6.94
N ARG A 225 -3.48 16.98 6.75
CA ARG A 225 -2.90 17.12 5.40
C ARG A 225 -3.10 15.86 4.56
N LEU A 226 -2.94 14.68 5.15
CA LEU A 226 -3.15 13.43 4.45
C LEU A 226 -4.62 13.25 4.08
N ARG A 227 -5.57 13.55 4.98
CA ARG A 227 -7.00 13.51 4.66
C ARG A 227 -7.39 14.46 3.53
N ASP A 228 -6.89 15.69 3.56
CA ASP A 228 -7.13 16.69 2.52
C ASP A 228 -6.61 16.21 1.17
N LEU A 229 -5.40 15.62 1.16
CA LEU A 229 -4.82 15.04 -0.04
C LEU A 229 -5.68 13.88 -0.57
N LEU A 230 -6.08 12.94 0.29
CA LEU A 230 -6.93 11.82 -0.11
C LEU A 230 -8.29 12.28 -0.63
N GLY A 231 -8.87 13.33 -0.06
CA GLY A 231 -10.13 13.92 -0.52
C GLY A 231 -10.03 14.53 -1.92
N GLN A 232 -8.86 15.02 -2.33
CA GLN A 232 -8.64 15.59 -3.66
C GLN A 232 -8.52 14.52 -4.76
N PHE A 233 -7.94 13.37 -4.44
CA PHE A 233 -7.56 12.34 -5.41
C PHE A 233 -8.35 11.02 -5.28
N GLY A 234 -9.24 10.92 -4.30
CA GLY A 234 -10.01 9.69 -3.99
C GLY A 234 -11.28 9.49 -4.82
N HIS A 235 -11.55 10.34 -5.81
CA HIS A 235 -12.79 10.33 -6.61
C HIS A 235 -12.69 9.53 -7.94
#